data_AF-A0A830C9H1-F1
#
_entry.id   AF-A0A830C9H1-F1
#
_cell.length_a   1.000
_cell.length_b   1.000
_cell.length_c   1.000
_cell.angle_alpha   90.00
_cell.angle_beta   90.00
_cell.angle_gamma   90.00
#
_symmetry.space_group_name_H-M   'P 1'
#
loop_
_entity.id
_entity.type
_entity.pdbx_description
1 polymer ?
#
loop_
_entity_poly.entity_id
_entity_poly.type
_entity_poly.pdbx_seq_one_letter_code
_entity_poly.pdbx_strand_id
1 'polypeptide(L)'
;MIPLANFLNHDGNSESYVLSDESKCHSEVIADRDFGPGDEVLITYGKFSNSMLLLDFGFTVSRNRYDRVRVGLNVPKHDGLYEQKVELLDRHRTPSVKDVNEFFSSSGNLFTIRNVKNGTKNGKGIPQSARAFCRVLICDSMREINDLAIEAEGSDGWLARFPLKDGKREIEAHRYLLSEISRLIEEYNEYIELLVSGKSVLSKRKMIPILDYARIVQSAERLLKGLEKLYEGCSRVY
;
A
#
# COMPACT_ATOMS: atom_id res chain seq x y z
N MET A 1 20.98 -12.50 18.96
CA MET A 1 20.09 -13.54 19.56
C MET A 1 19.91 -13.19 21.02
N ILE A 2 18.68 -13.10 21.53
CA ILE A 2 18.42 -12.78 22.95
C ILE A 2 17.86 -14.05 23.60
N PRO A 3 18.65 -14.77 24.42
CA PRO A 3 18.16 -15.96 25.12
C PRO A 3 16.89 -15.66 25.92
N LEU A 4 16.03 -16.67 26.09
CA LEU A 4 14.71 -16.57 26.71
C LEU A 4 13.68 -15.73 25.91
N ALA A 5 13.98 -14.47 25.61
CA ALA A 5 13.07 -13.58 24.87
C ALA A 5 12.73 -14.12 23.46
N ASN A 6 13.66 -14.85 22.84
CA ASN A 6 13.44 -15.50 21.55
C ASN A 6 12.39 -16.63 21.55
N PHE A 7 11.92 -17.10 22.71
CA PHE A 7 10.83 -18.07 22.80
C PHE A 7 9.44 -17.43 22.80
N LEU A 8 9.35 -16.11 22.96
CA LEU A 8 8.07 -15.40 22.97
C LEU A 8 7.51 -15.33 21.54
N ASN A 9 6.24 -15.71 21.38
CA ASN A 9 5.57 -15.76 20.08
C ASN A 9 4.93 -14.41 19.69
N HIS A 10 4.61 -14.26 18.40
CA HIS A 10 4.04 -13.03 17.84
C HIS A 10 2.54 -12.86 18.08
N ASP A 11 2.12 -11.71 18.60
CA ASP A 11 0.74 -11.20 18.54
C ASP A 11 0.72 -9.80 17.89
N GLY A 12 0.04 -9.68 16.75
CA GLY A 12 -0.10 -8.42 16.02
C GLY A 12 -0.98 -7.37 16.73
N ASN A 13 -1.66 -7.74 17.81
CA ASN A 13 -2.39 -6.80 18.67
C ASN A 13 -1.62 -6.41 19.93
N SER A 14 -0.48 -7.06 20.20
CA SER A 14 0.38 -6.67 21.30
C SER A 14 1.17 -5.40 20.95
N GLU A 15 1.32 -4.52 21.94
CA GLU A 15 2.23 -3.38 21.94
C GLU A 15 3.51 -3.69 22.73
N SER A 16 3.64 -4.88 23.34
CA SER A 16 4.86 -5.33 24.02
C SER A 16 5.92 -5.79 23.01
N TYR A 17 7.17 -5.32 23.14
CA TYR A 17 8.29 -5.73 22.28
C TYR A 17 9.57 -5.81 23.10
N VAL A 18 10.59 -6.48 22.55
CA VAL A 18 11.89 -6.58 23.21
C VAL A 18 12.63 -5.25 23.12
N LEU A 19 12.91 -4.66 24.27
CA LEU A 19 13.77 -3.51 24.45
C LEU A 19 15.19 -4.00 24.77
N SER A 20 16.20 -3.31 24.26
CA SER A 20 17.60 -3.59 24.57
C SER A 20 18.30 -2.31 24.96
N ASP A 21 18.83 -2.26 26.18
CA ASP A 21 19.65 -1.17 26.68
C ASP A 21 21.11 -1.62 26.64
N GLU A 22 21.83 -1.20 25.61
CA GLU A 22 23.25 -1.53 25.42
C GLU A 22 24.12 -0.96 26.55
N SER A 23 23.74 0.20 27.12
CA SER A 23 24.51 0.85 28.18
C SER A 23 24.42 0.09 29.50
N LYS A 24 23.26 -0.52 29.76
CA LYS A 24 22.99 -1.34 30.96
C LYS A 24 23.16 -2.84 30.70
N CYS A 25 23.62 -3.23 29.50
CA CYS A 25 23.85 -4.61 29.09
C CYS A 25 22.68 -5.56 29.39
N HIS A 26 21.44 -5.13 29.23
CA HIS A 26 20.27 -5.99 29.43
C HIS A 26 19.16 -5.73 28.42
N SER A 27 18.30 -6.73 28.27
CA SER A 27 17.08 -6.65 27.48
C SER A 27 15.89 -6.84 28.39
N GLU A 28 14.82 -6.10 28.13
CA GLU A 28 13.58 -6.16 28.90
C GLU A 28 12.37 -6.30 27.97
N VAL A 29 11.32 -6.90 28.50
CA VAL A 29 10.01 -7.01 27.85
C VAL A 29 8.99 -6.58 28.90
N ILE A 30 8.24 -5.51 28.59
CA ILE A 30 7.21 -4.99 29.48
C ILE A 30 5.86 -5.50 28.98
N ALA A 31 5.12 -6.20 29.86
CA ALA A 31 3.79 -6.68 29.53
C ALA A 31 2.85 -5.51 29.25
N ASP A 32 2.09 -5.61 28.16
CA ASP A 32 1.09 -4.62 27.71
C ASP A 32 -0.34 -4.97 28.16
N ARG A 33 -0.51 -6.15 28.77
CA ARG A 33 -1.75 -6.66 29.34
C ARG A 33 -1.46 -7.60 30.51
N ASP A 34 -2.49 -7.87 31.30
CA ASP A 34 -2.44 -8.89 32.34
C ASP A 34 -2.43 -10.30 31.71
N PHE A 35 -1.63 -11.20 32.27
CA PHE A 35 -1.58 -12.62 31.91
C PHE A 35 -1.96 -13.46 33.13
N GLY A 36 -2.92 -14.35 32.97
CA GLY A 36 -3.31 -15.33 33.99
C GLY A 36 -2.40 -16.56 34.01
N PRO A 37 -2.45 -17.38 35.08
CA PRO A 37 -1.73 -18.65 35.11
C PRO A 37 -2.13 -19.56 33.94
N GLY A 38 -1.16 -19.96 33.13
CA GLY A 38 -1.35 -20.81 31.94
C GLY A 38 -1.55 -20.04 30.63
N ASP A 39 -1.69 -18.71 30.67
CA ASP A 39 -1.72 -17.90 29.46
C ASP A 39 -0.35 -17.89 28.77
N GLU A 40 -0.37 -17.94 27.44
CA GLU A 40 0.84 -17.75 26.65
C GLU A 40 1.23 -16.27 26.65
N VAL A 41 2.49 -16.00 27.03
CA VAL A 41 3.07 -14.66 26.96
C VAL A 41 3.49 -14.38 25.52
N LEU A 42 2.83 -13.40 24.91
CA LEU A 42 2.99 -13.03 23.51
C LEU A 42 3.53 -11.59 23.43
N ILE A 43 4.34 -11.33 22.41
CA ILE A 43 4.89 -10.00 22.10
C ILE A 43 4.63 -9.65 20.63
N THR A 44 4.81 -8.40 20.24
CA THR A 44 4.95 -8.04 18.83
C THR A 44 6.39 -8.19 18.37
N TYR A 45 6.56 -8.74 17.16
CA TYR A 45 7.85 -8.77 16.48
C TYR A 45 8.07 -7.47 15.70
N GLY A 46 7.01 -6.67 15.53
CA GLY A 46 6.96 -5.49 14.71
C GLY A 46 5.68 -5.40 13.88
N LYS A 47 5.48 -4.24 13.24
CA LYS A 47 4.32 -3.94 12.38
C LYS A 47 4.54 -4.50 10.96
N PHE A 48 4.67 -5.83 10.88
CA PHE A 48 5.04 -6.55 9.66
C PHE A 48 3.83 -7.08 8.88
N SER A 49 3.95 -7.08 7.55
CA SER A 49 2.99 -7.70 6.65
C SER A 49 3.09 -9.22 6.67
N ASN A 50 2.06 -9.92 6.20
CA ASN A 50 2.11 -11.38 6.10
C ASN A 50 3.20 -11.86 5.13
N SER A 51 3.53 -11.07 4.11
CA SER A 51 4.68 -11.34 3.25
C SER A 51 6.01 -11.34 4.01
N MET A 52 6.21 -10.38 4.92
CA MET A 52 7.43 -10.27 5.72
C MET A 52 7.46 -11.32 6.84
N LEU A 53 6.34 -11.55 7.52
CA LEU A 53 6.22 -12.62 8.52
C LEU A 53 6.53 -13.99 7.91
N LEU A 54 6.10 -14.26 6.68
CA LEU A 54 6.37 -15.53 6.02
C LEU A 54 7.86 -15.68 5.67
N LEU A 55 8.49 -14.62 5.14
CA LEU A 55 9.88 -14.65 4.69
C LEU A 55 10.87 -14.70 5.86
N ASP A 56 10.66 -13.87 6.88
CA ASP A 56 11.63 -13.68 7.96
C ASP A 56 11.37 -14.60 9.15
N PHE A 57 10.11 -15.01 9.36
CA PHE A 57 9.69 -15.77 10.54
C PHE A 57 8.99 -17.10 10.21
N GLY A 58 8.68 -17.38 8.95
CA GLY A 58 8.13 -18.67 8.52
C GLY A 58 6.64 -18.91 8.82
N PHE A 59 5.88 -17.87 9.18
CA PHE A 59 4.45 -17.97 9.45
C PHE A 59 3.64 -16.79 8.89
N THR A 60 2.31 -16.92 8.92
CA THR A 60 1.38 -15.81 8.61
C THR A 60 0.32 -15.76 9.69
N VAL A 61 -0.30 -14.59 9.90
CA VAL A 61 -1.41 -14.44 10.84
C VAL A 61 -2.68 -14.06 10.10
N SER A 62 -3.80 -14.66 10.49
CA SER A 62 -5.09 -14.36 9.85
C SER A 62 -5.50 -12.91 10.09
N ARG A 63 -5.99 -12.22 9.06
CA ARG A 63 -6.50 -10.83 9.17
C ARG A 63 -5.47 -9.86 9.76
N ASN A 64 -4.19 -10.00 9.37
CA ASN A 64 -3.12 -9.11 9.79
C ASN A 64 -3.46 -7.64 9.47
N ARG A 65 -3.50 -6.79 10.50
CA ARG A 65 -3.82 -5.36 10.38
C ARG A 65 -2.70 -4.51 9.76
N TYR A 66 -1.48 -5.05 9.71
CA TYR A 66 -0.31 -4.39 9.15
C TYR A 66 -0.01 -4.85 7.72
N ASP A 67 -0.85 -5.71 7.18
CA ASP A 67 -0.68 -6.22 5.84
C ASP A 67 -0.86 -5.11 4.80
N ARG A 68 -0.03 -5.18 3.77
CA ARG A 68 0.14 -4.13 2.78
C ARG A 68 0.52 -4.75 1.44
N VAL A 69 -0.01 -4.17 0.39
CA VAL A 69 0.29 -4.56 -0.98
C VAL A 69 0.98 -3.41 -1.70
N ARG A 70 1.91 -3.75 -2.58
CA ARG A 70 2.57 -2.77 -3.43
C ARG A 70 1.98 -2.87 -4.83
N VAL A 71 1.47 -1.76 -5.33
CA VAL A 71 0.88 -1.63 -6.68
C VAL A 71 1.80 -0.77 -7.52
N GLY A 72 2.34 -1.34 -8.60
CA GLY A 72 3.16 -0.61 -9.55
C GLY A 72 2.28 0.05 -10.60
N LEU A 73 2.48 1.34 -10.85
CA LEU A 73 1.89 2.05 -11.99
C LEU A 73 3.01 2.45 -12.94
N ASN A 74 2.76 2.50 -14.24
CA ASN A 74 3.76 2.88 -15.23
C ASN A 74 3.18 3.90 -16.19
N VAL A 75 4.02 4.78 -16.71
CA VAL A 75 3.67 5.61 -17.87
C VAL A 75 3.69 4.71 -19.11
N PRO A 76 2.60 4.62 -19.88
CA PRO A 76 2.58 3.79 -21.09
C PRO A 76 3.63 4.27 -22.10
N LYS A 77 4.48 3.37 -22.61
CA LYS A 77 5.56 3.73 -23.56
C LYS A 77 5.06 4.31 -24.89
N HIS A 78 3.79 4.06 -25.23
CA HIS A 78 3.14 4.56 -26.43
C HIS A 78 2.41 5.90 -26.20
N ASP A 79 2.49 6.47 -25.01
CA ASP A 79 1.92 7.78 -24.69
C ASP A 79 2.67 8.88 -25.47
N GLY A 80 1.92 9.75 -26.16
CA GLY A 80 2.50 10.82 -26.96
C GLY A 80 3.29 11.86 -26.15
N LEU A 81 3.08 11.90 -24.82
CA LEU A 81 3.77 12.76 -23.87
C LEU A 81 4.65 11.95 -22.90
N TYR A 82 5.05 10.72 -23.28
CA TYR A 82 5.80 9.81 -22.42
C TYR A 82 7.04 10.46 -21.81
N GLU A 83 7.89 11.08 -22.64
CA GLU A 83 9.15 11.68 -22.19
C GLU A 83 8.90 12.80 -21.18
N GLN A 84 7.93 13.66 -21.44
CA GLN A 84 7.58 14.81 -20.60
C GLN A 84 6.98 14.35 -19.26
N LYS A 85 6.12 13.33 -19.28
CA LYS A 85 5.55 12.75 -18.04
C LYS A 85 6.64 12.09 -17.19
N VAL A 86 7.55 11.33 -17.81
CA VAL A 86 8.66 10.69 -17.10
C VAL A 86 9.62 11.73 -16.52
N GLU A 87 9.98 12.75 -17.29
CA GLU A 87 10.84 13.85 -16.84
C GLU A 87 10.22 14.60 -15.66
N LEU A 88 8.92 14.94 -15.75
CA LEU A 88 8.20 15.60 -14.66
C LEU A 88 8.21 14.74 -13.39
N LEU A 89 7.89 13.46 -13.52
CA LEU A 89 7.88 12.52 -12.40
C LEU A 89 9.27 12.36 -11.77
N ASP A 90 10.34 12.33 -12.56
CA ASP A 90 11.72 12.21 -12.07
C ASP A 90 12.16 13.46 -11.31
N ARG A 91 11.86 14.65 -11.85
CA ARG A 91 12.18 15.94 -11.25
C ARG A 91 11.58 16.12 -9.85
N HIS A 92 10.37 15.62 -9.65
CA HIS A 92 9.63 15.76 -8.39
C HIS A 92 9.57 14.47 -7.58
N ARG A 93 10.53 13.56 -7.75
CA ARG A 93 10.64 12.36 -6.91
C ARG A 93 10.78 12.74 -5.45
N THR A 94 9.88 12.21 -4.62
CA THR A 94 10.07 12.24 -3.17
C THR A 94 11.22 11.30 -2.80
N PRO A 95 12.24 11.73 -2.03
CA PRO A 95 13.17 10.80 -1.40
C PRO A 95 12.35 9.78 -0.61
N SER A 96 12.59 8.48 -0.81
CA SER A 96 11.90 7.48 -0.01
C SER A 96 12.25 7.73 1.45
N VAL A 97 11.22 7.88 2.30
CA VAL A 97 11.42 7.92 3.74
C VAL A 97 12.09 6.60 4.10
N LYS A 98 13.27 6.65 4.73
CA LYS A 98 14.02 5.50 5.23
C LYS A 98 13.24 4.79 6.35
N ASP A 99 12.11 4.20 6.03
CA ASP A 99 11.50 3.18 6.84
C ASP A 99 12.28 1.89 6.56
N VAL A 100 12.88 1.37 7.62
CA VAL A 100 13.67 0.15 7.64
C VAL A 100 12.85 -0.96 6.96
N ASN A 101 13.41 -1.56 5.91
CA ASN A 101 12.86 -2.65 5.05
C ASN A 101 12.32 -2.29 3.66
N GLU A 102 12.84 -1.24 3.02
CA GLU A 102 12.53 -0.94 1.61
C GLU A 102 13.52 -1.58 0.61
N PHE A 103 13.52 -2.92 0.49
CA PHE A 103 14.47 -3.62 -0.38
C PHE A 103 14.18 -3.56 -1.91
N PHE A 104 13.17 -2.81 -2.41
CA PHE A 104 12.86 -2.79 -3.85
C PHE A 104 12.18 -1.49 -4.36
N SER A 105 12.77 -0.30 -4.22
CA SER A 105 12.15 0.96 -4.71
C SER A 105 13.13 1.90 -5.42
N SER A 106 13.73 1.49 -6.53
CA SER A 106 14.54 2.43 -7.35
C SER A 106 13.70 3.28 -8.33
N SER A 107 12.39 3.00 -8.51
CA SER A 107 11.63 3.51 -9.66
C SER A 107 10.51 4.54 -9.36
N GLY A 108 10.26 4.92 -8.10
CA GLY A 108 9.30 5.99 -7.75
C GLY A 108 7.83 5.75 -8.14
N ASN A 109 7.50 4.58 -8.66
CA ASN A 109 6.24 4.24 -9.32
C ASN A 109 5.48 3.11 -8.60
N LEU A 110 5.87 2.80 -7.36
CA LEU A 110 5.36 1.69 -6.59
C LEU A 110 4.68 2.20 -5.31
N PHE A 111 3.38 1.95 -5.21
CA PHE A 111 2.52 2.54 -4.19
C PHE A 111 2.07 1.49 -3.18
N THR A 112 2.23 1.81 -1.89
CA THR A 112 1.82 0.90 -0.81
C THR A 112 0.37 1.14 -0.44
N ILE A 113 -0.50 0.18 -0.74
CA ILE A 113 -1.91 0.18 -0.36
C ILE A 113 -2.10 -0.68 0.89
N ARG A 114 -2.90 -0.20 1.83
CA ARG A 114 -3.22 -0.88 3.10
C ARG A 114 -4.72 -1.13 3.18
N ASN A 115 -5.10 -2.20 3.88
CA ASN A 115 -6.50 -2.43 4.20
C ASN A 115 -7.03 -1.34 5.15
N VAL A 116 -8.16 -0.72 4.82
CA VAL A 116 -8.82 0.27 5.69
C VAL A 116 -10.18 -0.27 6.09
N LYS A 117 -10.35 -0.54 7.39
CA LYS A 117 -11.57 -1.16 7.96
C LYS A 117 -12.84 -0.33 7.69
N ASN A 118 -12.71 1.00 7.71
CA ASN A 118 -13.81 1.94 7.49
C ASN A 118 -13.38 2.96 6.43
N GLY A 119 -13.83 2.78 5.20
CA GLY A 119 -13.72 3.80 4.16
C GLY A 119 -14.56 5.00 4.51
N THR A 120 -14.04 5.92 5.33
CA THR A 120 -14.64 7.25 5.46
C THR A 120 -14.61 7.90 4.08
N LYS A 121 -15.67 8.65 3.73
CA LYS A 121 -16.04 9.24 2.43
C LYS A 121 -14.97 10.09 1.69
N ASN A 122 -13.71 10.06 2.10
CA ASN A 122 -12.62 10.94 1.65
C ASN A 122 -11.42 10.16 1.06
N GLY A 123 -11.59 8.91 0.62
CA GLY A 123 -10.50 8.16 -0.04
C GLY A 123 -9.37 7.69 0.88
N LYS A 124 -9.64 7.58 2.20
CA LYS A 124 -8.68 7.01 3.16
C LYS A 124 -8.38 5.56 2.79
N GLY A 125 -7.12 5.29 2.44
CA GLY A 125 -6.62 3.96 2.07
C GLY A 125 -5.84 3.93 0.76
N ILE A 126 -6.07 4.92 -0.11
CA ILE A 126 -5.32 5.09 -1.35
C ILE A 126 -4.24 6.15 -1.10
N PRO A 127 -2.96 5.86 -1.39
CA PRO A 127 -1.89 6.84 -1.23
C PRO A 127 -2.15 8.10 -2.05
N GLN A 128 -1.87 9.26 -1.46
CA GLN A 128 -1.95 10.53 -2.19
C GLN A 128 -1.01 10.55 -3.39
N SER A 129 0.17 9.95 -3.24
CA SER A 129 1.14 9.80 -4.32
C SER A 129 0.61 8.97 -5.50
N ALA A 130 -0.21 7.94 -5.23
CA ALA A 130 -0.83 7.15 -6.30
C ALA A 130 -1.87 7.98 -7.08
N ARG A 131 -2.69 8.78 -6.37
CA ARG A 131 -3.63 9.71 -7.00
C ARG A 131 -2.91 10.78 -7.83
N ALA A 132 -1.86 11.38 -7.27
CA ALA A 132 -1.02 12.35 -7.97
C ALA A 132 -0.40 11.76 -9.25
N PHE A 133 0.12 10.53 -9.17
CA PHE A 133 0.66 9.82 -10.32
C PHE A 133 -0.39 9.65 -11.43
N CYS A 134 -1.60 9.20 -11.09
CA CYS A 134 -2.68 9.05 -12.07
C CYS A 134 -3.12 10.39 -12.68
N ARG A 135 -3.07 11.50 -11.94
CA ARG A 135 -3.32 12.85 -12.50
C ARG A 135 -2.29 13.23 -13.55
N VAL A 136 -1.01 12.87 -13.36
CA VAL A 136 0.03 13.05 -14.38
C VAL A 136 -0.21 12.14 -15.59
N LEU A 137 -0.64 10.89 -15.37
CA LEU A 137 -0.88 9.93 -16.43
C LEU A 137 -1.98 10.36 -17.39
N ILE A 138 -3.07 10.95 -16.88
CA ILE A 138 -4.17 11.36 -17.75
C ILE A 138 -3.87 12.61 -18.57
N CYS A 139 -2.82 13.38 -18.25
CA CYS A 139 -2.48 14.61 -18.98
C CYS A 139 -2.39 14.35 -20.49
N ASP A 140 -3.14 15.11 -21.28
CA ASP A 140 -3.25 14.91 -22.73
C ASP A 140 -2.55 16.02 -23.53
N SER A 141 -2.07 17.06 -22.84
CA SER A 141 -1.43 18.21 -23.44
C SER A 141 -0.26 18.72 -22.59
N MET A 142 0.71 19.36 -23.26
CA MET A 142 1.84 19.99 -22.58
C MET A 142 1.41 21.08 -21.61
N ARG A 143 0.27 21.74 -21.88
CA ARG A 143 -0.29 22.75 -20.99
C ARG A 143 -0.63 22.18 -19.62
N GLU A 144 -1.31 21.04 -19.57
CA GLU A 144 -1.67 20.42 -18.28
C GLU A 144 -0.44 19.93 -17.52
N ILE A 145 0.56 19.38 -18.21
CA ILE A 145 1.85 18.99 -17.61
C ILE A 145 2.53 20.21 -16.97
N ASN A 146 2.56 21.34 -17.68
CA ASN A 146 3.12 22.59 -17.17
C ASN A 146 2.31 23.14 -15.99
N ASP A 147 0.98 23.07 -16.03
CA ASP A 147 0.12 23.51 -14.93
C ASP A 147 0.41 22.71 -13.64
N LEU A 148 0.66 21.40 -13.76
CA LEU A 148 1.08 20.55 -12.64
C LEU A 148 2.47 20.90 -12.11
N ALA A 149 3.42 21.21 -13.00
CA ALA A 149 4.75 21.65 -12.61
C ALA A 149 4.70 22.98 -11.84
N ILE A 150 3.91 23.95 -12.33
CA ILE A 150 3.71 25.25 -11.67
C ILE A 150 3.07 25.08 -10.28
N GLU A 151 2.09 24.18 -10.13
CA GLU A 151 1.52 23.85 -8.82
C GLU A 151 2.59 23.33 -7.84
N ALA A 152 3.46 22.43 -8.31
CA ALA A 152 4.51 21.86 -7.49
C ALA A 152 5.57 22.90 -7.09
N GLU A 153 6.03 23.72 -8.04
CA GLU A 153 7.00 24.80 -7.80
C GLU A 153 6.46 25.89 -6.87
N GLY A 154 5.17 26.20 -6.96
CA GLY A 154 4.50 27.16 -6.09
C GLY A 154 4.16 26.64 -4.69
N SER A 155 4.44 25.38 -4.39
CA SER A 155 4.09 24.72 -3.12
C SER A 155 5.33 24.08 -2.46
N ASP A 156 5.21 22.85 -1.94
CA ASP A 156 6.29 22.12 -1.27
C ASP A 156 7.13 21.25 -2.23
N GLY A 157 6.97 21.45 -3.55
CA GLY A 157 7.64 20.66 -4.59
C GLY A 157 6.91 19.36 -4.96
N TRP A 158 5.76 19.08 -4.34
CA TRP A 158 5.00 17.85 -4.56
C TRP A 158 4.06 17.98 -5.76
N LEU A 159 4.12 17.02 -6.68
CA LEU A 159 3.23 16.99 -7.84
C LEU A 159 1.79 16.70 -7.47
N ALA A 160 0.88 17.44 -8.12
CA ALA A 160 -0.55 17.17 -8.17
C ALA A 160 -1.11 16.78 -6.79
N ARG A 161 -0.78 17.56 -5.77
CA ARG A 161 -1.15 17.27 -4.37
C ARG A 161 -2.64 17.46 -4.17
N PHE A 162 -3.23 18.41 -4.87
CA PHE A 162 -4.65 18.70 -4.77
C PHE A 162 -5.43 18.03 -5.91
N PRO A 163 -6.75 17.81 -5.75
CA PRO A 163 -7.60 17.39 -6.88
C PRO A 163 -7.49 18.37 -8.05
N LEU A 164 -7.58 17.86 -9.27
CA LEU A 164 -7.61 18.71 -10.47
C LEU A 164 -8.80 19.67 -10.41
N LYS A 165 -8.60 20.89 -10.91
CA LYS A 165 -9.66 21.91 -10.98
C LYS A 165 -10.82 21.45 -11.87
N ASP A 166 -10.51 20.72 -12.94
CA ASP A 166 -11.52 20.06 -13.77
C ASP A 166 -11.94 18.73 -13.12
N GLY A 167 -13.17 18.71 -12.59
CA GLY A 167 -13.75 17.52 -11.97
C GLY A 167 -13.87 16.32 -12.92
N LYS A 168 -14.04 16.53 -14.23
CA LYS A 168 -14.09 15.42 -15.20
C LYS A 168 -12.73 14.74 -15.34
N ARG A 169 -11.66 15.54 -15.39
CA ARG A 169 -10.27 15.05 -15.42
C ARG A 169 -9.91 14.35 -14.11
N GLU A 170 -10.37 14.88 -12.97
CA GLU A 170 -10.18 14.19 -11.69
C GLU A 170 -10.88 12.82 -11.67
N ILE A 171 -12.11 12.72 -12.19
CA ILE A 171 -12.82 11.43 -12.33
C ILE A 171 -12.06 10.48 -13.25
N GLU A 172 -11.53 10.97 -14.38
CA GLU A 172 -10.74 10.19 -15.32
C GLU A 172 -9.48 9.60 -14.68
N ALA A 173 -8.75 10.40 -13.88
CA ALA A 173 -7.59 9.92 -13.12
C ALA A 173 -7.97 8.81 -12.12
N HIS A 174 -9.12 8.94 -11.46
CA HIS A 174 -9.64 7.88 -10.56
C HIS A 174 -10.02 6.62 -11.33
N ARG A 175 -10.65 6.74 -12.51
CA ARG A 175 -11.02 5.61 -13.36
C ARG A 175 -9.80 4.87 -13.87
N TYR A 176 -8.73 5.57 -14.24
CA TYR A 176 -7.47 4.95 -14.63
C TYR A 176 -6.87 4.12 -13.47
N LEU A 177 -6.85 4.68 -12.25
CA LEU A 177 -6.35 3.94 -11.09
C LEU A 177 -7.21 2.70 -10.80
N LEU A 178 -8.53 2.83 -10.94
CA LEU A 178 -9.48 1.74 -10.76
C LEU A 178 -9.28 0.64 -11.80
N SER A 179 -9.04 0.97 -13.07
CA SER A 179 -8.80 -0.03 -14.12
C SER A 179 -7.52 -0.81 -13.86
N GLU A 180 -6.43 -0.15 -13.45
CA GLU A 180 -5.18 -0.85 -13.10
C GLU A 180 -5.33 -1.77 -11.90
N ILE A 181 -6.04 -1.32 -10.87
CA ILE A 181 -6.35 -2.16 -9.70
C ILE A 181 -7.24 -3.34 -10.07
N SER A 182 -8.23 -3.14 -10.94
CA SER A 182 -9.15 -4.20 -11.38
C SER A 182 -8.40 -5.25 -12.20
N ARG A 183 -7.54 -4.82 -13.13
CA ARG A 183 -6.66 -5.71 -13.90
C ARG A 183 -5.79 -6.58 -12.98
N LEU A 184 -5.18 -5.98 -11.95
CA LEU A 184 -4.41 -6.74 -10.96
C LEU A 184 -5.29 -7.77 -10.24
N ILE A 185 -6.51 -7.43 -9.84
CA ILE A 185 -7.43 -8.38 -9.19
C ILE A 185 -7.69 -9.58 -10.09
N GLU A 186 -7.95 -9.34 -11.38
CA GLU A 186 -8.19 -10.40 -12.37
C GLU A 186 -6.97 -11.32 -12.49
N GLU A 187 -5.77 -10.77 -12.67
CA GLU A 187 -4.52 -11.55 -12.74
C GLU A 187 -4.29 -12.41 -11.48
N TYR A 188 -4.56 -11.87 -10.29
CA TYR A 188 -4.45 -12.64 -9.05
C TYR A 188 -5.53 -13.71 -8.92
N ASN A 189 -6.75 -13.45 -9.37
CA ASN A 189 -7.82 -14.45 -9.35
C ASN A 189 -7.50 -15.63 -10.27
N GLU A 190 -7.04 -15.36 -11.50
CA GLU A 190 -6.58 -16.40 -12.42
C GLU A 190 -5.45 -17.24 -11.80
N TYR A 191 -4.49 -16.57 -11.15
CA TYR A 191 -3.41 -17.26 -10.44
C TYR A 191 -3.92 -18.13 -9.29
N ILE A 192 -4.88 -17.63 -8.50
CA ILE A 192 -5.51 -18.40 -7.42
C ILE A 192 -6.25 -19.62 -7.98
N GLU A 193 -7.01 -19.47 -9.07
CA GLU A 193 -7.71 -20.59 -9.72
C GLU A 193 -6.75 -21.65 -10.24
N LEU A 194 -5.64 -21.24 -10.88
CA LEU A 194 -4.58 -22.15 -11.31
C LEU A 194 -3.96 -22.91 -10.14
N LEU A 195 -3.74 -22.23 -9.01
CA LEU A 195 -3.21 -22.85 -7.79
C LEU A 195 -4.18 -23.87 -7.17
N VAL A 196 -5.48 -23.60 -7.22
CA VAL A 196 -6.53 -24.48 -6.68
C VAL A 196 -6.80 -25.68 -7.60
N SER A 197 -6.75 -25.47 -8.92
CA SER A 197 -6.99 -26.48 -9.95
C SER A 197 -5.78 -27.41 -10.15
N GLY A 198 -4.56 -26.88 -9.98
CA GLY A 198 -3.35 -27.69 -9.97
C GLY A 198 -3.34 -28.64 -8.77
N LYS A 199 -3.27 -29.96 -9.01
CA LYS A 199 -3.09 -31.03 -8.01
C LYS A 199 -1.76 -30.95 -7.23
N SER A 200 -1.17 -29.78 -7.06
CA SER A 200 0.01 -29.59 -6.23
C SER A 200 -0.45 -29.26 -4.82
N VAL A 201 0.08 -30.00 -3.85
CA VAL A 201 -0.01 -29.66 -2.42
C VAL A 201 0.89 -28.44 -2.17
N LEU A 202 0.59 -27.30 -2.81
CA LEU A 202 1.16 -26.03 -2.42
C LEU A 202 0.58 -25.76 -1.04
N SER A 203 1.42 -25.94 -0.02
CA SER A 203 0.96 -25.94 1.37
C SER A 203 0.10 -24.70 1.63
N LYS A 204 -0.99 -24.86 2.40
CA LYS A 204 -1.90 -23.77 2.82
C LYS A 204 -1.16 -22.48 3.20
N ARG A 205 0.08 -22.59 3.70
CA ARG A 205 0.97 -21.47 4.07
C ARG A 205 1.34 -20.52 2.91
N LYS A 206 1.44 -21.01 1.67
CA LYS A 206 1.74 -20.17 0.49
C LYS A 206 0.49 -19.47 -0.08
N MET A 207 -0.70 -20.02 0.17
CA MET A 207 -1.97 -19.41 -0.30
C MET A 207 -2.38 -18.20 0.54
N ILE A 208 -2.09 -18.19 1.84
CA ILE A 208 -2.54 -17.13 2.75
C ILE A 208 -2.04 -15.73 2.31
N PRO A 209 -0.75 -15.51 1.99
CA PRO A 209 -0.29 -14.22 1.50
C PRO A 209 -0.98 -13.77 0.21
N ILE A 210 -1.26 -14.70 -0.71
CA ILE A 210 -1.91 -14.41 -1.99
C ILE A 210 -3.38 -14.01 -1.77
N LEU A 211 -4.07 -14.75 -0.91
CA LEU A 211 -5.45 -14.44 -0.52
C LEU A 211 -5.55 -13.10 0.21
N ASP A 212 -4.60 -12.80 1.11
CA ASP A 212 -4.59 -11.50 1.79
C ASP A 212 -4.25 -10.36 0.82
N TYR A 213 -3.34 -10.56 -0.14
CA TYR A 213 -3.08 -9.59 -1.21
C TYR A 213 -4.36 -9.29 -1.99
N ALA A 214 -5.07 -10.32 -2.47
CA ALA A 214 -6.32 -10.17 -3.19
C ALA A 214 -7.37 -9.40 -2.37
N ARG A 215 -7.49 -9.69 -1.06
CA ARG A 215 -8.42 -8.98 -0.16
C ARG A 215 -8.08 -7.50 0.00
N ILE A 216 -6.80 -7.14 0.06
CA ILE A 216 -6.39 -5.73 0.17
C ILE A 216 -6.72 -4.98 -1.13
N VAL A 217 -6.40 -5.56 -2.28
CA VAL A 217 -6.66 -4.93 -3.58
C VAL A 217 -8.17 -4.80 -3.84
N GLN A 218 -8.97 -5.81 -3.50
CA GLN A 218 -10.45 -5.73 -3.52
C GLN A 218 -10.98 -4.64 -2.58
N SER A 219 -10.35 -4.43 -1.43
CA SER A 219 -10.71 -3.32 -0.56
C SER A 219 -10.41 -1.96 -1.21
N ALA A 220 -9.29 -1.83 -1.89
CA ALA A 220 -8.92 -0.61 -2.62
C ALA A 220 -9.89 -0.32 -3.77
N GLU A 221 -10.28 -1.33 -4.53
CA GLU A 221 -11.28 -1.24 -5.60
C GLU A 221 -12.63 -0.73 -5.07
N ARG A 222 -13.12 -1.27 -3.94
CA ARG A 222 -14.36 -0.80 -3.30
C ARG A 222 -14.27 0.67 -2.88
N LEU A 223 -13.12 1.11 -2.38
CA LEU A 223 -12.90 2.52 -2.00
C LEU A 223 -12.92 3.42 -3.24
N LEU A 224 -12.29 3.02 -4.35
CA LEU A 224 -12.30 3.76 -5.61
C LEU A 224 -13.69 3.89 -6.20
N LYS A 225 -14.46 2.79 -6.27
CA LYS A 225 -15.87 2.80 -6.71
C LYS A 225 -16.74 3.70 -5.83
N GLY A 226 -16.43 3.78 -4.53
CA GLY A 226 -17.10 4.70 -3.60
C GLY A 226 -16.78 6.17 -3.88
N LEU A 227 -15.52 6.49 -4.19
CA LEU A 227 -15.10 7.85 -4.56
C LEU A 227 -15.73 8.31 -5.86
N GLU A 228 -15.72 7.46 -6.90
CA GLU A 228 -16.31 7.78 -8.20
C GLU A 228 -17.79 8.20 -8.05
N LYS A 229 -18.59 7.44 -7.29
CA LYS A 229 -19.99 7.79 -7.01
C LYS A 229 -20.17 9.13 -6.30
N LEU A 230 -19.23 9.51 -5.42
CA LEU A 230 -19.28 10.82 -4.75
C LEU A 230 -18.99 11.96 -5.73
N TYR A 231 -18.00 11.79 -6.60
CA TYR A 231 -17.67 12.78 -7.62
C TYR A 231 -18.77 12.91 -8.68
N GLU A 232 -19.34 11.81 -9.16
CA GLU A 232 -20.50 11.81 -10.07
C GLU A 232 -21.74 12.46 -9.44
N GLY A 233 -21.94 12.25 -8.13
CA GLY A 233 -23.00 12.90 -7.37
C GLY A 233 -22.82 14.42 -7.25
N CYS A 234 -21.59 14.90 -7.05
CA CYS A 234 -21.26 16.32 -7.02
C CYS A 234 -21.33 16.98 -8.42
N SER A 235 -20.99 16.27 -9.49
CA SER A 235 -21.09 16.77 -10.86
C SER A 235 -22.53 16.96 -11.36
N ARG A 236 -23.54 16.49 -10.60
CA ARG A 236 -24.97 16.74 -10.88
C ARG A 236 -25.52 18.00 -10.21
N VAL A 237 -24.70 18.74 -9.46
CA VAL A 237 -25.13 19.90 -8.65
C VAL A 237 -24.55 21.23 -9.16
N TYR A 238 -23.89 21.24 -10.32
CA TYR A 238 -23.43 22.45 -11.01
C TYR A 238 -24.02 22.55 -12.40
#